data_AF-A0A3S0T623-F1
#
_entry.id   AF-A0A3S0T623-F1
#
_cell.length_a   1.000
_cell.length_b   1.000
_cell.length_c   1.000
_cell.angle_alpha   90.00
_cell.angle_beta   90.00
_cell.angle_gamma   90.00
#
_symmetry.space_group_name_H-M   'P 1'
#
loop_
_entity.id
_entity.type
_entity.pdbx_description
1 polymer ?
#
loop_
_entity_poly.entity_id
_entity_poly.type
_entity_poly.pdbx_seq_one_letter_code
_entity_poly.pdbx_strand_id
1 'polypeptide(L)'
;MKKILNISGTITLIATSTTSLVACNTPQYIEKELLDLKEKNNIKTKDGILEWITTQEKPFSQVDNKWYYVVWRGEEKNNWRIINFNYDFNNTKKIDKDNSFILYITAIKKLQIWNEMNKNWTEWSNDKNKIQYKCVYRWNLDTQKPNLILDENSNIKIK
;
A
#
# COMPACT_ATOMS: atom_id res chain seq x y z
N MET A 1 -62.09 30.19 -8.45
CA MET A 1 -60.99 29.46 -7.76
C MET A 1 -59.66 29.92 -8.32
N LYS A 2 -58.82 30.64 -7.57
CA LYS A 2 -57.33 30.62 -7.65
C LYS A 2 -56.80 31.19 -6.32
N LYS A 3 -56.25 30.31 -5.47
CA LYS A 3 -55.52 30.68 -4.25
C LYS A 3 -54.09 30.99 -4.66
N ILE A 4 -53.59 32.20 -4.38
CA ILE A 4 -52.17 32.55 -4.55
C ILE A 4 -51.51 32.21 -3.22
N LEU A 5 -50.68 31.17 -3.22
CA LEU A 5 -49.97 30.68 -2.04
C LEU A 5 -48.65 31.46 -1.89
N ASN A 6 -48.50 32.16 -0.78
CA ASN A 6 -47.27 32.79 -0.34
C ASN A 6 -46.20 31.73 -0.08
N ILE A 7 -45.03 31.86 -0.69
CA ILE A 7 -43.81 31.13 -0.32
C ILE A 7 -42.73 32.17 -0.04
N SER A 8 -42.68 32.63 1.21
CA SER A 8 -41.52 33.34 1.75
C SER A 8 -40.47 32.31 2.14
N GLY A 9 -39.63 31.92 1.17
CA GLY A 9 -38.46 31.06 1.42
C GLY A 9 -37.25 31.91 1.76
N THR A 10 -36.93 32.02 3.05
CA THR A 10 -35.68 32.65 3.52
C THR A 10 -34.51 31.75 3.12
N ILE A 11 -33.70 32.14 2.14
CA ILE A 11 -32.45 31.45 1.80
C ILE A 11 -31.40 31.87 2.83
N THR A 12 -31.20 31.06 3.86
CA THR A 12 -30.05 31.22 4.74
C THR A 12 -28.83 30.61 4.04
N LEU A 13 -28.00 31.47 3.44
CA LEU A 13 -26.71 31.09 2.88
C LEU A 13 -25.71 30.95 4.04
N ILE A 14 -25.45 29.73 4.49
CA ILE A 14 -24.40 29.47 5.48
C ILE A 14 -23.07 29.40 4.73
N ALA A 15 -22.36 30.52 4.67
CA ALA A 15 -20.98 30.55 4.23
C ALA A 15 -20.09 30.11 5.41
N THR A 16 -19.74 28.82 5.48
CA THR A 16 -18.67 28.36 6.37
C THR A 16 -17.34 28.41 5.63
N SER A 17 -16.64 29.54 5.77
CA SER A 17 -15.22 29.63 5.43
C SER A 17 -14.42 28.80 6.44
N THR A 18 -14.24 27.50 6.16
CA THR A 18 -13.13 26.76 6.75
C THR A 18 -11.94 26.82 5.80
N THR A 19 -11.21 27.93 5.88
CA THR A 19 -9.80 27.95 5.49
C THR A 19 -9.04 27.08 6.48
N SER A 20 -8.99 25.77 6.22
CA SER A 20 -8.11 24.87 6.94
C SER A 20 -6.84 24.71 6.11
N LEU A 21 -5.87 25.59 6.36
CA LEU A 21 -4.46 25.36 6.05
C LEU A 21 -4.00 24.17 6.88
N VAL A 22 -4.22 22.96 6.40
CA VAL A 22 -3.62 21.74 6.94
C VAL A 22 -2.81 21.10 5.83
N ALA A 23 -1.62 21.65 5.61
CA ALA A 23 -0.55 20.92 4.94
C ALA A 23 0.04 19.90 5.93
N CYS A 24 -0.76 18.90 6.31
CA CYS A 24 -0.30 17.68 6.95
C CYS A 24 -0.94 16.53 6.18
N ASN A 25 -0.11 15.75 5.48
CA ASN A 25 -0.46 14.62 4.62
C ASN A 25 -1.81 13.98 4.99
N THR A 26 -2.85 14.30 4.23
CA THR A 26 -4.16 13.69 4.39
C THR A 26 -3.99 12.18 4.20
N PRO A 27 -4.46 11.34 5.15
CA PRO A 27 -4.40 9.90 4.97
C PRO A 27 -5.09 9.51 3.66
N GLN A 28 -4.55 8.51 2.98
CA GLN A 28 -5.09 8.03 1.70
C GLN A 28 -6.52 7.50 1.86
N TYR A 29 -6.83 6.93 3.02
CA TYR A 29 -8.11 6.37 3.39
C TYR A 29 -8.49 6.82 4.79
N ILE A 30 -9.76 7.12 5.01
CA ILE A 30 -10.29 7.22 6.38
C ILE A 30 -10.27 5.85 7.06
N GLU A 31 -10.30 5.83 8.39
CA GLU A 31 -10.15 4.61 9.19
C GLU A 31 -11.13 3.50 8.80
N LYS A 32 -12.41 3.85 8.58
CA LYS A 32 -13.44 2.89 8.16
C LYS A 32 -13.14 2.28 6.78
N GLU A 33 -12.78 3.11 5.80
CA GLU A 33 -12.43 2.64 4.46
C GLU A 33 -11.19 1.75 4.48
N LEU A 34 -10.19 2.09 5.30
CA LEU A 34 -9.01 1.27 5.45
C LEU A 34 -9.36 -0.11 6.03
N LEU A 35 -10.24 -0.15 7.04
CA LEU A 35 -10.69 -1.39 7.66
C LEU A 35 -11.42 -2.28 6.65
N ASP A 36 -12.37 -1.72 5.89
CA ASP A 36 -13.13 -2.42 4.85
C ASP A 36 -12.20 -2.96 3.75
N LEU A 37 -11.20 -2.16 3.34
CA LEU A 37 -10.20 -2.58 2.35
C LEU A 37 -9.31 -3.70 2.89
N LYS A 38 -8.89 -3.64 4.16
CA LYS A 38 -8.12 -4.71 4.78
C LYS A 38 -8.91 -6.00 4.83
N GLU A 39 -10.16 -5.96 5.26
CA GLU A 39 -11.00 -7.16 5.29
C GLU A 39 -11.12 -7.81 3.90
N LYS A 40 -11.26 -6.99 2.86
CA LYS A 40 -11.37 -7.46 1.46
C LYS A 40 -10.06 -8.00 0.90
N ASN A 41 -8.91 -7.39 1.23
CA ASN A 41 -7.63 -7.70 0.59
C ASN A 41 -6.74 -8.66 1.39
N ASN A 42 -7.00 -8.83 2.69
CA ASN A 42 -6.30 -9.79 3.54
C ASN A 42 -6.40 -11.21 2.96
N ILE A 43 -5.31 -11.97 3.07
CA ILE A 43 -5.28 -13.36 2.61
C ILE A 43 -5.37 -14.27 3.82
N LYS A 44 -6.48 -15.01 3.92
CA LYS A 44 -6.67 -16.05 4.93
C LYS A 44 -5.87 -17.29 4.52
N THR A 45 -5.04 -17.76 5.44
CA THR A 45 -4.27 -18.99 5.29
C THR A 45 -4.76 -19.99 6.33
N LYS A 46 -4.25 -21.24 6.30
CA LYS A 46 -4.57 -22.23 7.32
C LYS A 46 -4.14 -21.78 8.72
N ASP A 47 -2.99 -21.12 8.81
CA ASP A 47 -2.33 -20.83 10.09
C ASP A 47 -2.57 -19.41 10.59
N GLY A 48 -3.18 -18.53 9.78
CA GLY A 48 -3.37 -17.12 10.13
C GLY A 48 -3.72 -16.22 8.95
N ILE A 49 -3.52 -14.91 9.12
CA ILE A 49 -3.89 -13.89 8.14
C ILE A 49 -2.63 -13.13 7.68
N LEU A 50 -2.44 -13.07 6.37
CA LEU A 50 -1.55 -12.09 5.74
C LEU A 50 -2.30 -10.78 5.63
N GLU A 51 -1.89 -9.82 6.45
CA GLU A 51 -2.48 -8.50 6.51
C GLU A 51 -2.04 -7.69 5.29
N TRP A 52 -2.99 -7.13 4.54
CA TRP A 52 -2.72 -6.18 3.47
C TRP A 52 -2.33 -4.82 4.06
N ILE A 53 -1.25 -4.24 3.54
CA ILE A 53 -0.64 -3.03 4.08
C ILE A 53 -0.66 -1.90 3.05
N THR A 54 -0.94 -0.69 3.55
CA THR A 54 -0.91 0.55 2.78
C THR A 54 0.27 1.43 3.17
N THR A 55 0.61 2.38 2.30
CA THR A 55 1.72 3.31 2.52
C THR A 55 1.45 4.28 3.68
N GLN A 56 0.19 4.63 3.95
CA GLN A 56 -0.20 5.51 5.06
C GLN A 56 0.12 4.91 6.44
N GLU A 57 0.18 3.58 6.55
CA GLU A 57 0.47 2.87 7.80
C GLU A 57 1.95 2.87 8.17
N LYS A 58 2.84 3.27 7.25
CA LYS A 58 4.30 3.34 7.47
C LYS A 58 4.85 2.03 8.11
N PRO A 59 4.63 0.86 7.49
CA PRO A 59 4.97 -0.43 8.10
C PRO A 59 6.44 -0.59 8.45
N PHE A 60 7.33 0.07 7.71
CA PHE A 60 8.77 -0.07 7.90
C PHE A 60 9.36 0.90 8.92
N SER A 61 8.53 1.70 9.62
CA SER A 61 8.98 2.74 10.56
C SER A 61 9.96 2.26 11.63
N GLN A 62 9.87 1.00 12.05
CA GLN A 62 10.80 0.34 12.96
C GLN A 62 10.98 -1.13 12.62
N VAL A 63 12.14 -1.71 12.94
CA VAL A 63 12.38 -3.15 12.83
C VAL A 63 11.40 -3.88 13.75
N ASP A 64 10.65 -4.81 13.18
CA ASP A 64 9.59 -5.55 13.87
C ASP A 64 9.76 -7.07 13.80
N ASN A 65 10.81 -7.55 13.11
CA ASN A 65 11.08 -8.97 12.85
C ASN A 65 9.90 -9.72 12.19
N LYS A 66 8.97 -9.00 11.56
CA LYS A 66 7.85 -9.60 10.84
C LYS A 66 8.24 -9.93 9.41
N TRP A 67 7.55 -10.91 8.85
CA TRP A 67 7.72 -11.30 7.46
C TRP A 67 6.84 -10.44 6.57
N TYR A 68 7.45 -9.78 5.60
CA TYR A 68 6.77 -8.98 4.60
C TYR A 68 6.78 -9.69 3.26
N TYR A 69 5.69 -9.56 2.53
CA TYR A 69 5.55 -10.02 1.16
C TYR A 69 5.32 -8.83 0.26
N VAL A 70 6.02 -8.78 -0.86
CA VAL A 70 5.88 -7.69 -1.83
C VAL A 70 5.64 -8.28 -3.20
N VAL A 71 4.55 -7.86 -3.82
CA VAL A 71 4.28 -8.14 -5.22
C VAL A 71 4.69 -6.93 -6.04
N TRP A 72 5.76 -7.10 -6.82
CA TRP A 72 6.38 -6.01 -7.56
C TRP A 72 6.80 -6.43 -8.96
N ARG A 73 7.18 -5.46 -9.79
CA ARG A 73 7.83 -5.66 -11.09
C ARG A 73 8.73 -4.48 -11.43
N GLY A 74 9.72 -4.70 -12.28
CA GLY A 74 10.64 -3.66 -12.71
C GLY A 74 9.97 -2.52 -13.48
N GLU A 75 9.12 -2.86 -14.45
CA GLU A 75 8.38 -1.89 -15.27
C GLU A 75 7.06 -2.50 -15.76
N GLU A 76 6.23 -1.71 -16.43
CA GLU A 76 4.87 -2.10 -16.80
C GLU A 76 4.79 -3.36 -17.68
N LYS A 77 5.81 -3.61 -18.50
CA LYS A 77 5.87 -4.77 -19.40
C LYS A 77 6.40 -6.03 -18.71
N ASN A 78 6.98 -5.91 -17.52
CA ASN A 78 7.53 -7.05 -16.80
C ASN A 78 6.41 -7.86 -16.12
N ASN A 79 6.68 -9.15 -15.97
CA ASN A 79 5.81 -10.02 -15.19
C ASN A 79 5.85 -9.61 -13.71
N TRP A 80 4.69 -9.70 -13.05
CA TRP A 80 4.63 -9.57 -11.59
C TRP A 80 5.42 -10.69 -10.94
N ARG A 81 6.08 -10.37 -9.83
CA ARG A 81 6.74 -11.34 -8.97
C ARG A 81 6.41 -11.12 -7.52
N ILE A 82 6.42 -12.19 -6.75
CA ILE A 82 6.23 -12.15 -5.31
C ILE A 82 7.53 -12.55 -4.62
N ILE A 83 7.96 -11.72 -3.68
CA ILE A 83 9.08 -12.02 -2.79
C ILE A 83 8.64 -11.88 -1.34
N ASN A 84 9.44 -12.42 -0.44
CA ASN A 84 9.28 -12.19 0.98
C ASN A 84 10.63 -11.99 1.67
N PHE A 85 10.62 -11.22 2.75
CA PHE A 85 11.79 -10.95 3.57
C PHE A 85 11.38 -10.75 5.04
N ASN A 86 12.27 -11.12 5.95
CA ASN A 86 12.12 -10.74 7.35
C ASN A 86 12.68 -9.32 7.53
N TYR A 87 11.93 -8.47 8.23
CA TYR A 87 12.37 -7.12 8.53
C TYR A 87 13.14 -7.08 9.86
N ASP A 88 14.34 -7.65 9.85
CA ASP A 88 15.29 -7.81 10.96
C ASP A 88 16.47 -6.82 10.94
N PHE A 89 16.40 -5.78 10.11
CA PHE A 89 17.59 -5.01 9.74
C PHE A 89 17.37 -3.50 9.80
N ASN A 90 18.42 -2.79 10.21
CA ASN A 90 18.37 -1.33 10.33
C ASN A 90 18.99 -0.55 9.16
N ASN A 91 19.89 -1.18 8.40
CA ASN A 91 20.59 -0.55 7.29
C ASN A 91 19.86 -0.76 5.96
N THR A 92 20.34 -0.12 4.89
CA THR A 92 19.84 -0.41 3.53
C THR A 92 20.09 -1.89 3.21
N LYS A 93 19.04 -2.61 2.80
CA LYS A 93 19.11 -4.02 2.41
C LYS A 93 18.48 -4.21 1.05
N LYS A 94 19.22 -4.86 0.16
CA LYS A 94 18.71 -5.37 -1.11
C LYS A 94 17.83 -6.59 -0.80
N ILE A 95 16.59 -6.53 -1.28
CA ILE A 95 15.57 -7.57 -1.07
C ILE A 95 15.51 -8.51 -2.27
N ASP A 96 15.48 -7.95 -3.48
CA ASP A 96 15.35 -8.73 -4.71
C ASP A 96 15.98 -7.99 -5.90
N LYS A 97 16.23 -8.70 -7.01
CA LYS A 97 16.69 -8.13 -8.29
C LYS A 97 15.98 -8.77 -9.47
N ASP A 98 15.44 -7.93 -10.35
CA ASP A 98 14.87 -8.29 -11.64
C ASP A 98 15.59 -7.54 -12.76
N ASN A 99 16.46 -8.21 -13.53
CA ASN A 99 17.27 -7.56 -14.57
C ASN A 99 17.99 -6.31 -14.03
N SER A 100 17.67 -5.12 -14.54
CA SER A 100 18.23 -3.84 -14.14
C SER A 100 17.50 -3.18 -12.96
N PHE A 101 16.49 -3.85 -12.39
CA PHE A 101 15.68 -3.33 -11.30
C PHE A 101 16.02 -4.01 -9.98
N ILE A 102 16.21 -3.23 -8.93
CA ILE A 102 16.56 -3.74 -7.60
C ILE A 102 15.53 -3.25 -6.61
N LEU A 103 14.91 -4.17 -5.87
CA LEU A 103 14.04 -3.85 -4.74
C LEU A 103 14.87 -3.77 -3.46
N TYR A 104 14.67 -2.72 -2.67
CA TYR A 104 15.38 -2.52 -1.42
C TYR A 104 14.52 -1.80 -0.39
N ILE A 105 14.86 -2.04 0.87
CA ILE A 105 14.48 -1.17 1.99
C ILE A 105 15.71 -0.32 2.31
N THR A 106 15.53 1.00 2.36
CA THR A 106 16.61 1.94 2.71
C THR A 106 16.83 2.06 4.21
N ALA A 107 17.99 2.57 4.62
CA ALA A 107 18.27 2.94 6.01
C ALA A 107 17.26 3.96 6.58
N ILE A 108 16.64 4.78 5.72
CA ILE A 108 15.55 5.71 6.09
C ILE A 108 14.15 5.07 6.02
N LYS A 109 14.08 3.73 6.02
CA LYS A 109 12.85 2.95 6.18
C LYS A 109 11.85 3.08 5.03
N LYS A 110 12.36 3.25 3.81
CA LYS A 110 11.52 3.32 2.59
C LYS A 110 11.70 2.09 1.72
N LEU A 111 10.59 1.55 1.23
CA LEU A 111 10.55 0.54 0.17
C LEU A 111 10.65 1.24 -1.19
N GLN A 112 11.66 0.87 -1.97
CA GLN A 112 11.92 1.49 -3.26
C GLN A 112 12.54 0.51 -4.27
N ILE A 113 12.32 0.80 -5.55
CA ILE A 113 12.88 0.09 -6.69
C ILE A 113 13.87 1.02 -7.38
N TRP A 114 15.08 0.53 -7.63
CA TRP A 114 16.16 1.26 -8.31
C TRP A 114 16.30 0.71 -9.72
N ASN A 115 16.26 1.58 -10.71
CA ASN A 115 16.56 1.24 -12.08
C ASN A 115 18.04 1.56 -12.37
N GLU A 116 18.85 0.52 -12.50
CA GLU A 116 20.29 0.63 -12.77
C GLU A 116 20.60 1.27 -14.13
N MET A 117 19.71 1.18 -15.11
CA MET A 117 19.90 1.75 -16.44
C MET A 117 19.61 3.25 -16.44
N ASN A 118 18.44 3.64 -15.92
CA ASN A 118 17.98 5.03 -15.94
C ASN A 118 18.50 5.85 -14.75
N LYS A 119 19.20 5.21 -13.81
CA LYS A 119 19.73 5.82 -12.58
C LYS A 119 18.68 6.59 -11.79
N ASN A 120 17.47 6.01 -11.69
CA ASN A 120 16.36 6.58 -10.94
C ASN A 120 15.76 5.55 -9.97
N TRP A 121 14.94 6.06 -9.04
CA TRP A 121 14.24 5.22 -8.07
C TRP A 121 12.74 5.56 -8.04
N THR A 122 11.95 4.55 -7.72
CA THR A 122 10.53 4.70 -7.41
C THR A 122 10.26 4.18 -6.01
N GLU A 123 9.85 5.08 -5.11
CA GLU A 123 9.37 4.72 -3.79
C GLU A 123 7.93 4.23 -3.87
N TRP A 124 7.60 3.21 -3.07
CA TRP A 124 6.27 2.62 -3.04
C TRP A 124 5.16 3.65 -2.77
N SER A 125 5.40 4.64 -1.92
CA SER A 125 4.46 5.74 -1.63
C SER A 125 4.17 6.64 -2.84
N ASN A 126 5.07 6.67 -3.83
CA ASN A 126 4.97 7.51 -5.02
C ASN A 126 4.42 6.76 -6.24
N ASP A 127 4.30 5.42 -6.20
CA ASP A 127 3.75 4.61 -7.29
C ASP A 127 2.21 4.58 -7.28
N LYS A 128 1.59 5.75 -7.46
CA LYS A 128 0.13 5.92 -7.38
C LYS A 128 -0.63 5.09 -8.41
N ASN A 129 -0.03 4.86 -9.57
CA ASN A 129 -0.63 4.10 -10.67
C ASN A 129 -0.39 2.59 -10.55
N LYS A 130 0.26 2.12 -9.47
CA LYS A 130 0.58 0.71 -9.25
C LYS A 130 1.32 0.09 -10.44
N ILE A 131 2.23 0.86 -11.03
CA ILE A 131 3.00 0.42 -12.19
C ILE A 131 4.01 -0.64 -11.75
N GLN A 132 4.66 -0.46 -10.60
CA GLN A 132 5.75 -1.30 -10.12
C GLN A 132 5.41 -2.05 -8.83
N TYR A 133 4.46 -1.56 -8.03
CA TYR A 133 3.98 -2.21 -6.81
C TYR A 133 2.51 -2.57 -6.92
N LYS A 134 2.20 -3.86 -6.84
CA LYS A 134 0.81 -4.34 -6.85
C LYS A 134 0.21 -4.34 -5.45
N CYS A 135 0.93 -4.91 -4.49
CA CYS A 135 0.51 -5.02 -3.09
C CYS A 135 1.68 -5.40 -2.15
N VAL A 136 1.51 -5.06 -0.88
CA VAL A 136 2.41 -5.45 0.22
C VAL A 136 1.57 -6.11 1.30
N TYR A 137 2.09 -7.19 1.87
CA TYR A 137 1.47 -7.88 2.99
C TYR A 137 2.45 -8.06 4.14
N ARG A 138 1.91 -8.20 5.36
CA ARG A 138 2.64 -8.54 6.57
C ARG A 138 2.07 -9.80 7.19
N TRP A 139 2.95 -10.70 7.58
CA TRP A 139 2.62 -11.86 8.41
C TRP A 139 2.88 -11.52 9.87
N ASN A 140 1.80 -11.46 10.66
CA ASN A 140 1.86 -11.00 12.05
C ASN A 140 2.18 -12.10 13.06
N LEU A 141 2.05 -13.38 12.68
CA LEU A 141 2.31 -14.50 13.58
C LEU A 141 3.79 -14.86 13.60
N ASP A 142 4.24 -15.39 14.74
CA ASP A 142 5.61 -15.91 14.90
C ASP A 142 5.71 -17.39 14.48
N THR A 143 4.65 -17.92 13.87
CA THR A 143 4.57 -19.27 13.31
C THR A 143 5.16 -19.33 11.90
N GLN A 144 5.20 -20.55 11.33
CA GLN A 144 5.68 -20.75 9.97
C GLN A 144 4.89 -19.90 8.97
N LYS A 145 5.60 -19.04 8.25
CA LYS A 145 5.02 -18.19 7.23
C LYS A 145 4.49 -19.02 6.04
N PRO A 146 3.38 -18.62 5.42
CA PRO A 146 2.84 -19.31 4.25
C PRO A 146 3.78 -19.20 3.05
N ASN A 147 3.79 -20.21 2.19
CA ASN A 147 4.45 -20.12 0.89
C ASN A 147 3.46 -19.53 -0.13
N LEU A 148 3.80 -18.37 -0.69
CA LEU A 148 2.94 -17.68 -1.65
C LEU A 148 3.56 -17.73 -3.04
N ILE A 149 2.73 -18.04 -4.02
CA ILE A 149 3.08 -18.00 -5.45
C ILE A 149 2.09 -17.11 -6.20
N LEU A 150 2.45 -16.71 -7.40
CA LEU A 150 1.53 -16.06 -8.33
C LEU A 150 1.00 -17.10 -9.32
N ASP A 151 -0.30 -17.05 -9.61
CA ASP A 151 -0.88 -17.81 -10.73
C ASP A 151 -0.61 -17.13 -12.08
N GLU A 152 -1.07 -17.76 -13.16
CA GLU A 152 -0.90 -17.25 -14.54
C GLU A 152 -1.50 -15.85 -14.75
N ASN A 153 -2.50 -15.49 -13.94
CA ASN A 153 -3.15 -14.17 -13.93
C ASN A 153 -2.51 -13.21 -12.92
N SER A 154 -1.35 -13.57 -12.36
CA SER A 154 -0.64 -12.81 -11.31
C SER A 154 -1.45 -12.60 -10.03
N ASN A 155 -2.39 -13.49 -9.71
CA ASN A 155 -3.08 -13.49 -8.43
C ASN A 155 -2.31 -14.35 -7.42
N ILE A 156 -2.39 -13.97 -6.16
CA ILE A 156 -1.68 -14.68 -5.08
C ILE A 156 -2.40 -15.99 -4.78
N LYS A 157 -1.64 -17.08 -4.73
CA LYS A 157 -2.07 -18.41 -4.28
C LYS A 157 -1.17 -18.89 -3.16
N ILE A 158 -1.76 -19.62 -2.21
CA ILE A 158 -1.01 -20.36 -1.18
C ILE A 158 -0.59 -21.68 -1.82
N LYS A 159 0.70 -22.00 -1.72
CA LYS A 159 1.28 -23.24 -2.25
C LYS A 159 1.20 -24.37 -1.24
#